data_AF-A0A355DH80-F1
#
_entry.id   AF-A0A355DH80-F1
#
_cell.length_a   1.000
_cell.length_b   1.000
_cell.length_c   1.000
_cell.angle_alpha   90.00
_cell.angle_beta   90.00
_cell.angle_gamma   90.00
#
_symmetry.space_group_name_H-M   'P 1'
#
loop_
_entity.id
_entity.type
_entity.pdbx_description
1 polymer ?
#
loop_
_entity_poly.entity_id
_entity_poly.type
_entity_poly.pdbx_seq_one_letter_code
_entity_poly.pdbx_strand_id
1 'polypeptide(L)'
;LSDRYPRRVVILAVAITSCGLSAIGGLLPGSSILLVVVNLLFGAFVFPLYGQLVALGNDWIPPERRQAAAAGFVMISSLGCITSPMVIAMSMSVFGPAGYFWTHAAVLAILVAYLSYRTRVREAVPVERQSPFKPILARSGSIAHTVGRWVMHPLA
;
A
#
# COMPACT_ATOMS: atom_id res chain seq x y z
N LEU A 1 -9.16 -1.30 12.64
CA LEU A 1 -9.99 -1.29 11.40
C LEU A 1 -9.77 -2.55 10.56
N SER A 2 -8.53 -2.92 10.24
CA SER A 2 -8.22 -4.12 9.44
C SER A 2 -8.73 -5.44 10.05
N ASP A 3 -8.94 -5.54 11.37
CA ASP A 3 -9.34 -6.80 12.01
C ASP A 3 -10.86 -7.03 12.04
N ARG A 4 -11.67 -6.00 11.73
CA ARG A 4 -13.15 -6.08 11.77
C ARG A 4 -13.82 -6.01 10.41
N TYR A 5 -13.07 -5.63 9.37
CA TYR A 5 -13.58 -5.52 8.00
C TYR A 5 -12.76 -6.38 7.06
N PRO A 6 -13.38 -6.98 6.03
CA PRO A 6 -12.63 -7.70 5.01
C PRO A 6 -11.57 -6.79 4.40
N ARG A 7 -10.30 -7.21 4.47
CA ARG A 7 -9.10 -6.42 4.14
C ARG A 7 -9.20 -5.69 2.79
N ARG A 8 -9.84 -6.33 1.81
CA ARG A 8 -10.13 -5.76 0.47
C ARG A 8 -10.97 -4.48 0.50
N VAL A 9 -11.93 -4.34 1.41
CA VAL A 9 -12.80 -3.15 1.52
C VAL A 9 -12.01 -1.98 2.10
N VAL A 10 -11.16 -2.24 3.09
CA VAL A 10 -10.29 -1.21 3.68
C VAL A 10 -9.30 -0.70 2.62
N ILE A 11 -8.66 -1.62 1.87
CA ILE A 11 -7.74 -1.24 0.79
C ILE A 11 -8.48 -0.42 -0.28
N LEU A 12 -9.68 -0.83 -0.66
CA LEU A 12 -10.47 -0.13 -1.67
C LEU A 12 -10.85 1.29 -1.21
N ALA A 13 -11.31 1.44 0.03
CA ALA A 13 -11.64 2.74 0.60
C ALA A 13 -10.42 3.68 0.62
N VAL A 14 -9.28 3.18 1.12
CA VAL A 14 -8.03 3.95 1.16
C VAL A 14 -7.57 4.32 -0.26
N ALA A 15 -7.63 3.39 -1.21
CA ALA A 15 -7.24 3.64 -2.60
C ALA A 15 -8.15 4.68 -3.29
N ILE A 16 -9.46 4.63 -3.05
CA ILE A 16 -10.42 5.63 -3.56
C ILE A 16 -10.14 7.00 -2.96
N THR A 17 -9.94 7.09 -1.64
CA THR A 17 -9.62 8.36 -0.97
C THR A 17 -8.32 8.95 -1.49
N SER A 18 -7.26 8.15 -1.61
CA SER A 18 -5.98 8.58 -2.18
C SER A 18 -6.13 9.02 -3.63
N CYS A 19 -6.92 8.32 -4.44
CA CYS A 19 -7.19 8.67 -5.84
C CYS A 19 -7.89 10.03 -5.94
N GLY A 20 -8.91 10.26 -5.11
CA GLY A 20 -9.64 11.53 -5.04
C GLY A 20 -8.74 12.69 -4.59
N LEU A 21 -7.92 12.48 -3.56
CA LEU A 21 -6.95 13.48 -3.09
C LEU A 21 -5.93 13.83 -4.18
N SER A 22 -5.44 12.83 -4.92
CA SER A 22 -4.53 13.06 -6.05
C SER A 22 -5.20 13.86 -7.16
N ALA A 23 -6.45 13.54 -7.52
CA ALA A 23 -7.20 14.29 -8.52
C ALA A 23 -7.44 15.75 -8.09
N ILE A 24 -7.80 15.98 -6.82
CA ILE A 24 -7.95 17.33 -6.26
C ILE A 24 -6.62 18.09 -6.33
N GLY A 25 -5.50 17.44 -5.99
CA GLY A 25 -4.16 18.01 -6.11
C GLY A 25 -3.79 18.43 -7.53
N GLY A 26 -4.22 17.66 -8.54
CA GLY A 26 -4.01 17.97 -9.96
C GLY A 26 -4.85 19.13 -10.50
N LEU A 27 -5.96 19.47 -9.84
CA LEU A 27 -6.84 20.60 -10.20
C LEU A 27 -6.45 21.90 -9.49
N LEU A 28 -5.71 21.81 -8.40
CA LEU A 28 -5.28 22.97 -7.61
C LEU A 28 -4.11 23.70 -8.29
N PRO A 29 -4.07 25.05 -8.24
CA PRO A 29 -2.91 25.82 -8.69
C PRO A 29 -1.68 25.51 -7.82
N GLY A 30 -0.49 25.47 -8.44
CA GLY A 30 0.78 25.17 -7.77
C GLY A 30 1.16 26.11 -6.61
N SER A 31 0.58 27.32 -6.58
CA SER A 31 0.78 28.33 -5.52
C SER A 31 -0.16 28.19 -4.33
N SER A 32 -1.12 27.26 -4.36
CA SER A 32 -2.15 27.14 -3.34
C SER A 32 -1.62 26.48 -2.07
N ILE A 33 -1.81 27.13 -0.92
CA ILE A 33 -1.51 26.56 0.40
C ILE A 33 -2.30 25.27 0.67
N LEU A 34 -3.45 25.10 0.01
CA LEU A 34 -4.27 23.88 0.10
C LEU A 34 -3.52 22.65 -0.39
N LEU A 35 -2.53 22.79 -1.28
CA LEU A 35 -1.70 21.66 -1.71
C LEU A 35 -0.94 21.02 -0.56
N VAL A 36 -0.55 21.79 0.47
CA VAL A 36 0.12 21.23 1.66
C VAL A 36 -0.82 20.30 2.41
N VAL A 37 -2.07 20.72 2.61
CA VAL A 37 -3.11 19.91 3.27
C VAL A 37 -3.45 18.68 2.43
N VAL A 38 -3.60 18.82 1.12
CA VAL A 38 -3.88 17.70 0.21
C VAL A 38 -2.73 16.69 0.23
N ASN A 39 -1.47 17.14 0.19
CA ASN A 39 -0.31 16.24 0.25
C ASN A 39 -0.19 15.52 1.60
N LEU A 40 -0.48 16.22 2.71
CA LEU A 40 -0.51 15.62 4.04
C LEU A 40 -1.53 14.47 4.09
N LEU A 41 -2.76 14.73 3.64
CA LEU A 41 -3.82 13.73 3.60
C LEU A 41 -3.45 12.60 2.64
N PHE A 42 -2.95 12.93 1.44
CA PHE A 42 -2.55 11.94 0.45
C PHE A 42 -1.49 10.98 1.01
N GLY A 43 -0.45 11.50 1.66
CA GLY A 43 0.56 10.69 2.32
C GLY A 43 -0.04 9.80 3.42
N ALA A 44 -0.92 10.34 4.25
CA ALA A 44 -1.56 9.59 5.33
C ALA A 44 -2.34 8.34 4.84
N PHE A 45 -2.97 8.43 3.67
CA PHE A 45 -3.70 7.30 3.07
C PHE A 45 -2.81 6.42 2.17
N VAL A 46 -1.82 6.97 1.47
CA VAL A 46 -0.98 6.18 0.55
C VAL A 46 0.03 5.30 1.30
N PHE A 47 0.66 5.76 2.38
CA PHE A 47 1.70 4.98 3.07
C PHE A 47 1.21 3.61 3.60
N PRO A 48 0.00 3.48 4.18
CA PRO A 48 -0.51 2.19 4.61
C PRO A 48 -0.77 1.18 3.48
N LEU A 49 -0.96 1.64 2.23
CA LEU A 49 -1.38 0.76 1.12
C LEU A 49 -0.41 -0.39 0.88
N TYR A 50 0.91 -0.14 0.95
CA TYR A 50 1.90 -1.21 0.73
C TYR A 50 1.73 -2.36 1.72
N GLY A 51 1.67 -2.05 3.02
CA GLY A 51 1.49 -3.06 4.06
C GLY A 51 0.16 -3.81 3.92
N GLN A 52 -0.91 -3.09 3.54
CA GLN A 52 -2.22 -3.73 3.32
C GLN A 52 -2.23 -4.65 2.09
N LEU A 53 -1.58 -4.26 0.99
CA LEU A 53 -1.47 -5.08 -0.22
C LEU A 53 -0.60 -6.33 0.01
N VAL A 54 0.51 -6.18 0.73
CA VAL A 54 1.34 -7.33 1.14
C VAL A 54 0.57 -8.27 2.05
N ALA A 55 -0.19 -7.74 3.01
CA ALA A 55 -1.03 -8.56 3.87
C ALA A 55 -2.14 -9.28 3.07
N LEU A 56 -2.79 -8.58 2.12
CA LEU A 56 -3.75 -9.19 1.21
C LEU A 56 -3.11 -10.31 0.38
N GLY A 57 -1.88 -10.11 -0.11
CA GLY A 57 -1.14 -11.16 -0.82
C GLY A 57 -0.84 -12.37 0.07
N ASN A 58 -0.36 -12.13 1.30
CA ASN A 58 -0.05 -13.16 2.28
C ASN A 58 -1.26 -14.00 2.71
N ASP A 59 -2.46 -13.43 2.69
CA ASP A 59 -3.71 -14.16 2.99
C ASP A 59 -3.98 -15.29 1.97
N TRP A 60 -3.37 -15.26 0.77
CA TRP A 60 -3.47 -16.33 -0.24
C TRP A 60 -2.27 -17.28 -0.27
N ILE A 61 -1.24 -17.03 0.55
CA ILE A 61 0.01 -17.81 0.54
C ILE A 61 0.06 -18.69 1.79
N PRO A 62 0.28 -20.02 1.63
CA PRO A 62 0.45 -20.93 2.76
C PRO A 62 1.56 -20.44 3.70
N PRO A 63 1.40 -20.53 5.03
CA PRO A 63 2.37 -20.01 6.01
C PRO A 63 3.81 -20.42 5.73
N GLU A 64 4.01 -21.66 5.30
CA GLU A 64 5.31 -22.28 5.02
C GLU A 64 6.03 -21.61 3.83
N ARG A 65 5.28 -20.98 2.93
CA ARG A 65 5.80 -20.33 1.72
C ARG A 65 5.86 -18.80 1.83
N ARG A 66 5.35 -18.19 2.91
CA ARG A 66 5.32 -16.72 3.07
C ARG A 66 6.71 -16.09 3.07
N GLN A 67 7.69 -16.77 3.67
CA GLN A 67 9.07 -16.26 3.69
C GLN A 67 9.71 -16.26 2.29
N ALA A 68 9.45 -17.29 1.48
CA ALA A 68 9.88 -17.31 0.08
C ALA A 68 9.15 -16.24 -0.77
N ALA A 69 7.87 -16.00 -0.49
CA ALA A 69 7.08 -14.99 -1.19
C ALA A 69 7.49 -13.53 -0.86
N ALA A 70 8.03 -13.28 0.33
CA ALA A 70 8.48 -11.96 0.75
C ALA A 70 9.51 -11.36 -0.22
N ALA A 71 10.45 -12.17 -0.73
CA ALA A 71 11.42 -11.74 -1.74
C ALA A 71 10.72 -11.27 -3.03
N GLY A 72 9.64 -11.94 -3.45
CA GLY A 72 8.84 -11.54 -4.60
C GLY A 72 8.14 -10.20 -4.40
N PHE A 73 7.54 -9.95 -3.23
CA PHE A 73 6.94 -8.65 -2.93
C PHE A 73 7.96 -7.51 -2.93
N VAL A 74 9.15 -7.75 -2.37
CA VAL A 74 10.24 -6.77 -2.39
C VAL A 74 10.68 -6.49 -3.83
N MET A 75 10.91 -7.54 -4.63
CA MET A 75 11.31 -7.40 -6.04
C MET A 75 10.31 -6.56 -6.85
N ILE A 76 9.01 -6.84 -6.73
CA ILE A 76 7.95 -6.08 -7.41
C ILE A 76 7.95 -4.62 -6.94
N SER A 77 8.10 -4.37 -5.63
CA SER A 77 8.16 -3.00 -5.11
C SER A 77 9.38 -2.23 -5.62
N SER A 78 10.54 -2.89 -5.71
CA SER A 78 11.77 -2.30 -6.25
C SER A 78 11.63 -1.94 -7.72
N LEU A 79 10.98 -2.79 -8.53
CA LEU A 79 10.67 -2.45 -9.93
C LEU A 79 9.79 -1.20 -10.02
N GLY A 80 8.77 -1.09 -9.15
CA GLY A 80 7.95 0.12 -9.04
C GLY A 80 8.75 1.36 -8.66
N CYS A 81 9.68 1.24 -7.72
CA CYS A 81 10.56 2.35 -7.30
C CYS A 81 11.50 2.83 -8.41
N ILE A 82 11.94 1.95 -9.29
CA ILE A 82 12.82 2.33 -10.43
C ILE A 82 11.98 2.94 -11.56
N THR A 83 10.82 2.37 -11.85
CA THR A 83 9.97 2.79 -12.97
C THR A 83 9.20 4.08 -12.68
N SER A 84 8.76 4.29 -11.44
CA SER A 84 7.90 5.43 -11.09
C SER A 84 8.55 6.81 -11.31
N PRO A 85 9.82 7.09 -10.96
CA PRO A 85 10.43 8.40 -11.21
C PRO A 85 10.54 8.71 -12.71
N MET A 86 10.80 7.69 -13.54
CA MET A 86 10.85 7.84 -14.99
C MET A 86 9.49 8.25 -15.55
N VAL A 87 8.43 7.54 -15.16
CA VAL A 87 7.05 7.82 -15.60
C VAL A 87 6.59 9.20 -15.10
N ILE A 88 6.86 9.52 -13.84
CA ILE A 88 6.50 10.81 -13.23
C ILE A 88 7.26 11.95 -13.91
N ALA A 89 8.57 11.81 -14.14
CA ALA A 89 9.37 12.84 -14.81
C ALA A 89 8.89 13.11 -16.24
N MET A 90 8.59 12.05 -17.01
CA MET A 90 8.00 12.18 -18.35
C MET A 90 6.61 12.84 -18.31
N SER A 91 5.79 12.49 -17.33
CA SER A 91 4.48 13.12 -17.18
C SER A 91 4.60 14.61 -16.83
N MET A 92 5.55 14.96 -15.96
CA MET A 92 5.80 16.35 -15.59
C MET A 92 6.40 17.19 -16.72
N SER A 93 7.15 16.58 -17.66
CA SER A 93 7.66 17.32 -18.83
C SER A 93 6.56 17.66 -19.84
N VAL A 94 5.52 16.82 -19.95
CA VAL A 94 4.40 17.03 -20.88
C VAL A 94 3.28 17.87 -20.26
N PHE A 95 2.88 17.57 -19.02
CA PHE A 95 1.72 18.18 -18.35
C PHE A 95 2.10 19.22 -17.29
N GLY A 96 3.40 19.53 -17.15
CA GLY A 96 3.91 20.40 -16.10
C GLY A 96 3.78 19.81 -14.69
N PRO A 97 3.84 20.63 -13.63
CA PRO A 97 3.78 20.15 -12.24
C PRO A 97 2.54 19.31 -11.90
N ALA A 98 1.41 19.55 -12.56
CA ALA A 98 0.18 18.78 -12.38
C ALA A 98 0.33 17.32 -12.84
N GLY A 99 1.27 17.02 -13.73
CA GLY A 99 1.57 15.66 -14.20
C GLY A 99 1.91 14.69 -13.06
N TYR A 100 2.51 15.17 -11.96
CA TYR A 100 2.76 14.37 -10.76
C TYR A 100 1.47 13.78 -10.17
N PHE A 101 0.46 14.62 -9.99
CA PHE A 101 -0.82 14.27 -9.40
C PHE A 101 -1.68 13.43 -10.35
N TRP A 102 -1.70 13.76 -11.64
CA TRP A 102 -2.46 12.98 -12.64
C TRP A 102 -1.89 11.57 -12.81
N THR A 103 -0.56 11.41 -12.76
CA THR A 103 0.07 10.09 -12.82
C THR A 103 -0.33 9.23 -11.63
N HIS A 104 -0.29 9.77 -10.41
CA HIS A 104 -0.74 9.04 -9.22
C HIS A 104 -2.23 8.71 -9.27
N ALA A 105 -3.07 9.66 -9.71
CA ALA A 105 -4.51 9.44 -9.87
C ALA A 105 -4.79 8.31 -10.87
N ALA A 106 -4.08 8.26 -12.00
CA ALA A 106 -4.23 7.21 -13.00
C ALA A 106 -3.85 5.82 -12.45
N VAL A 107 -2.70 5.70 -11.78
CA VAL A 107 -2.25 4.43 -11.18
C VAL A 107 -3.22 3.96 -10.08
N LEU A 108 -3.67 4.87 -9.22
CA LEU A 108 -4.64 4.56 -8.17
C LEU A 108 -6.01 4.18 -8.76
N ALA A 109 -6.45 4.83 -9.84
CA ALA A 109 -7.68 4.48 -10.53
C ALA A 109 -7.61 3.06 -11.12
N ILE A 110 -6.47 2.67 -11.72
CA ILE A 110 -6.24 1.30 -12.20
C ILE A 110 -6.33 0.31 -11.04
N LEU A 111 -5.69 0.61 -9.90
CA LEU A 111 -5.75 -0.23 -8.70
C LEU A 111 -7.18 -0.38 -8.18
N VAL A 112 -7.94 0.72 -8.10
CA VAL A 112 -9.34 0.72 -7.67
C VAL A 112 -10.21 -0.09 -8.62
N ALA A 113 -10.05 0.07 -9.94
CA ALA A 113 -10.79 -0.69 -10.95
C ALA A 113 -10.50 -2.19 -10.82
N TYR A 114 -9.23 -2.56 -10.70
CA TYR A 114 -8.81 -3.94 -10.54
C TYR A 114 -9.34 -4.58 -9.25
N LEU A 115 -9.22 -3.89 -8.11
CA LEU A 115 -9.72 -4.39 -6.83
C LEU A 115 -11.25 -4.49 -6.81
N SER A 116 -11.94 -3.54 -7.43
CA SER A 116 -13.40 -3.56 -7.57
C SER A 116 -13.86 -4.75 -8.40
N TYR A 117 -13.22 -4.97 -9.55
CA TYR A 117 -13.46 -6.14 -10.40
C TYR A 117 -13.18 -7.45 -9.64
N ARG A 118 -12.00 -7.57 -9.03
CA ARG A 118 -11.59 -8.79 -8.32
C ARG A 118 -12.50 -9.12 -7.13
N THR A 119 -13.02 -8.10 -6.45
CA THR A 119 -13.95 -8.27 -5.31
C THR A 119 -15.30 -8.83 -5.76
N ARG A 120 -15.73 -8.55 -6.99
CA ARG A 120 -16.98 -9.12 -7.56
C ARG A 120 -16.81 -10.54 -8.05
N VAL A 121 -15.63 -10.88 -8.58
CA VAL A 121 -15.38 -12.19 -9.21
C VAL A 121 -14.91 -13.26 -8.22
N ARG A 122 -14.29 -12.89 -7.10
CA ARG A 122 -13.78 -13.84 -6.10
C ARG A 122 -14.31 -13.60 -4.70
N GLU A 123 -14.71 -14.68 -4.05
CA GLU A 123 -15.03 -14.69 -2.62
C GLU A 123 -13.82 -14.29 -1.77
N ALA A 124 -14.11 -13.69 -0.61
CA ALA A 124 -13.07 -13.25 0.31
C ALA A 124 -12.47 -14.46 1.03
N VAL A 125 -11.20 -14.36 1.41
CA VAL A 125 -10.70 -15.16 2.51
C VAL A 125 -11.49 -14.75 3.77
N PRO A 126 -12.13 -15.70 4.48
CA PRO A 126 -12.86 -15.41 5.73
C PRO A 126 -11.98 -14.64 6.71
N VAL A 127 -12.58 -13.73 7.48
CA VAL A 127 -11.84 -12.83 8.39
C VAL A 127 -11.03 -13.63 9.41
N GLU A 128 -11.54 -14.80 9.80
CA GLU A 128 -10.96 -15.74 10.76
C GLU A 128 -9.69 -16.43 10.22
N ARG A 129 -9.50 -16.46 8.90
CA ARG A 129 -8.30 -17.03 8.25
C ARG A 129 -7.28 -15.97 7.85
N GLN A 130 -7.57 -14.69 8.09
CA GLN A 130 -6.63 -13.61 7.79
C GLN A 130 -5.44 -13.69 8.75
N SER A 131 -4.25 -13.38 8.23
CA SER A 131 -3.04 -13.43 9.04
C SER A 131 -3.13 -12.42 10.19
N PRO A 132 -3.00 -12.84 11.47
CA PRO A 132 -3.05 -11.91 12.59
C PRO A 132 -1.93 -10.88 12.46
N PHE A 133 -2.27 -9.61 12.68
CA PHE A 133 -1.30 -8.52 12.64
C PHE A 133 -0.29 -8.72 13.77
N LYS A 134 0.95 -9.07 13.43
CA LYS A 134 2.07 -9.06 14.37
C LYS A 134 2.77 -7.70 14.24
N PRO A 135 2.71 -6.82 15.25
CA PRO A 135 3.44 -5.56 15.21
C PRO A 135 4.94 -5.86 15.30
N ILE A 136 5.59 -5.94 14.15
CA ILE A 136 7.04 -5.89 14.03
C ILE A 136 7.38 -4.47 13.58
N LEU A 137 8.26 -3.80 14.30
CA LEU A 137 8.74 -2.47 13.95
C LEU A 137 9.35 -2.53 12.54
N ALA A 138 9.06 -1.56 11.68
CA ALA A 138 9.52 -1.52 10.28
C ALA A 138 11.05 -1.53 10.10
N ARG A 139 11.81 -1.50 11.20
CA ARG A 139 13.28 -1.61 11.29
C ARG A 139 13.74 -2.53 12.43
N SER A 140 12.93 -3.49 12.84
CA SER A 140 13.39 -4.57 13.73
C SER A 140 14.44 -5.38 12.97
N GLY A 141 15.73 -5.08 13.18
CA GLY A 141 16.82 -5.90 12.66
C GLY A 141 16.69 -7.34 13.17
N SER A 142 17.51 -8.27 12.65
CA SER A 142 17.56 -9.67 13.11
C SER A 142 17.58 -9.81 14.63
N ILE A 143 18.20 -8.84 15.33
CA ILE A 143 18.27 -8.68 16.78
C ILE A 143 16.89 -8.62 17.45
N ALA A 144 15.93 -7.89 16.89
CA ALA A 144 14.60 -7.78 17.51
C ALA A 144 13.79 -9.09 17.39
N HIS A 145 14.09 -9.91 16.39
CA HIS A 145 13.50 -11.24 16.25
C HIS A 145 14.14 -12.28 17.20
N THR A 146 15.43 -12.14 17.55
CA THR A 146 16.08 -12.96 18.58
C THR A 146 15.68 -12.54 19.98
N VAL A 147 15.65 -11.24 20.28
CA VAL A 147 15.23 -10.71 21.59
C VAL A 147 13.77 -11.04 21.88
N GLY A 148 12.86 -10.89 20.91
CA GLY A 148 11.46 -11.27 21.08
C GLY A 148 11.26 -12.76 21.37
N ARG A 149 12.11 -13.63 20.81
CA ARG A 149 12.08 -15.08 21.08
C ARG A 149 12.59 -15.38 22.50
N TRP A 150 13.65 -14.68 22.93
CA TRP A 150 14.24 -14.79 24.27
C TRP A 150 13.29 -14.30 25.38
N VAL A 151 12.56 -13.22 25.14
CA VAL A 151 11.58 -12.67 26.11
C VAL A 151 10.37 -13.59 26.26
N MET A 152 9.92 -14.23 25.17
CA MET A 152 8.77 -15.14 25.20
C MET A 152 9.11 -16.56 25.69
N HIS A 153 10.36 -16.99 25.53
CA HIS A 153 10.87 -18.28 26.02
C HIS A 153 12.28 -18.11 26.61
N PRO A 154 12.40 -17.66 27.87
CA PRO A 154 13.70 -17.37 28.48
C PRO A 154 14.55 -18.61 28.80
N LEU A 155 14.02 -19.84 28.66
CA LEU A 155 14.69 -21.08 29.09
C LEU A 155 14.41 -22.29 28.16
N ALA A 156 14.59 -22.12 26.85
CA ALA A 156 14.67 -23.23 25.90
C ALA A 156 16.03 -23.27 25.21
#